data_AF-A0A2N5VVG9-F1
#
_entry.id   AF-A0A2N5VVG9-F1
#
_cell.length_a   1.000
_cell.length_b   1.000
_cell.length_c   1.000
_cell.angle_alpha   90.00
_cell.angle_beta   90.00
_cell.angle_gamma   90.00
#
_symmetry.space_group_name_H-M   'P 1'
#
loop_
_entity.id
_entity.type
_entity.pdbx_description
1 polymer ?
#
loop_
_entity_poly.entity_id
_entity_poly.type
_entity_poly.pdbx_seq_one_letter_code
_entity_poly.pdbx_strand_id
1 'polypeptide(L)'
;MWHAKSKLYVHAVELHAERQPLHRGTPIGTTLSTKILAALERRKRPIQNALNKFNTYCLDYLKKIAPNQVSLPENQPLTYQIFANLSLHHAFWQDVYLYHSRAPWALSNDVRKGIQAVLTIERTNEEVLLIKQELTSAISWAVDLHQQLSNRVDCIEQQAYEPDDKTEGNSITSVDLGDCEESVKRLLVQYVLQDHLSKHKKLILDWALDVAELWSELHEGDQTHEWFNLVELIADQQLEVDVTVAAPNIVRDGEDDQDNPDYPDDSAADGAGEEVEAAQLMGMLHFDDDAPDYTDNNDTME
;
A
#
# COMPACT_ATOMS: atom_id res chain seq x y z
N MET A 1 -22.66 -13.78 23.37
CA MET A 1 -21.84 -14.67 22.51
C MET A 1 -21.07 -13.89 21.45
N TRP A 2 -21.73 -13.10 20.59
CA TRP A 2 -21.07 -12.24 19.59
C TRP A 2 -19.89 -11.43 20.13
N HIS A 3 -20.09 -10.68 21.23
CA HIS A 3 -19.01 -9.90 21.81
C HIS A 3 -17.79 -10.77 22.20
N ALA A 4 -18.01 -11.96 22.73
CA ALA A 4 -16.91 -12.87 23.08
C ALA A 4 -16.20 -13.41 21.83
N LYS A 5 -16.95 -13.70 20.76
CA LYS A 5 -16.40 -14.12 19.46
C LYS A 5 -15.59 -13.01 18.78
N SER A 6 -16.10 -11.79 18.76
CA SER A 6 -15.37 -10.62 18.25
C SER A 6 -14.08 -10.38 19.03
N LYS A 7 -14.10 -10.53 20.37
CA LYS A 7 -12.88 -10.50 21.20
C LYS A 7 -11.89 -11.61 20.84
N LEU A 8 -12.38 -12.82 20.53
CA LEU A 8 -11.53 -13.90 20.03
C LEU A 8 -10.93 -13.57 18.65
N TYR A 9 -11.69 -12.92 17.76
CA TYR A 9 -11.18 -12.51 16.44
C TYR A 9 -10.04 -11.50 16.56
N VAL A 10 -10.17 -10.51 17.46
CA VAL A 10 -9.07 -9.57 17.75
C VAL A 10 -7.81 -10.32 18.16
N HIS A 11 -7.94 -11.30 19.06
CA HIS A 11 -6.80 -12.12 19.47
C HIS A 11 -6.24 -13.00 18.34
N ALA A 12 -7.07 -13.48 17.41
CA ALA A 12 -6.62 -14.25 16.25
C ALA A 12 -5.80 -13.37 15.29
N VAL A 13 -6.25 -12.14 15.04
CA VAL A 13 -5.51 -11.15 14.23
C VAL A 13 -4.17 -10.81 14.87
N GLU A 14 -4.16 -10.56 16.18
CA GLU A 14 -2.93 -10.28 16.93
C GLU A 14 -1.94 -11.45 16.89
N LEU A 15 -2.44 -12.68 17.07
CA LEU A 15 -1.62 -13.90 16.99
C LEU A 15 -1.04 -14.08 15.59
N HIS A 16 -1.83 -13.79 14.55
CA HIS A 16 -1.38 -13.86 13.17
C HIS A 16 -0.33 -12.79 12.87
N ALA A 17 -0.51 -11.57 13.37
CA ALA A 17 0.43 -10.46 13.25
C ALA A 17 1.80 -10.80 13.85
N GLU A 18 1.83 -11.47 15.01
CA GLU A 18 3.07 -11.91 15.66
C GLU A 18 3.81 -13.01 14.90
N ARG A 19 3.07 -13.83 14.12
CA ARG A 19 3.65 -14.87 13.27
C ARG A 19 4.06 -14.37 11.88
N GLN A 20 3.60 -13.19 11.45
CA GLN A 20 3.94 -12.61 10.13
C GLN A 20 5.43 -12.62 9.78
N PRO A 21 6.37 -12.30 10.70
CA PRO A 21 7.79 -12.32 10.38
C PRO A 21 8.28 -13.68 9.89
N LEU A 22 7.68 -14.78 10.38
CA LEU A 22 8.04 -16.15 10.00
C LEU A 22 7.63 -16.51 8.57
N HIS A 23 6.65 -15.81 8.00
CA HIS A 23 6.16 -16.08 6.64
C HIS A 23 7.00 -15.42 5.53
N ARG A 24 7.99 -14.58 5.89
CA ARG A 24 8.84 -13.87 4.92
C ARG A 24 9.89 -14.75 4.24
N GLY A 25 10.07 -16.00 4.69
CA GLY A 25 10.99 -16.98 4.10
C GLY A 25 12.48 -16.69 4.30
N THR A 26 12.84 -15.58 4.94
CA THR A 26 14.22 -15.23 5.29
C THR A 26 14.62 -15.93 6.60
N PRO A 27 15.86 -16.44 6.72
CA PRO A 27 16.40 -16.88 8.00
C PRO A 27 16.26 -15.76 9.06
N ILE A 28 15.79 -16.12 10.25
CA ILE A 28 15.57 -15.16 11.33
C ILE A 28 16.61 -15.39 12.40
N GLY A 29 17.32 -14.32 12.79
CA GLY A 29 18.29 -14.40 13.90
C GLY A 29 17.62 -14.77 15.23
N THR A 30 18.38 -15.42 16.13
CA THR A 30 17.93 -15.84 17.48
C THR A 30 17.19 -14.75 18.26
N THR A 31 17.65 -13.50 18.16
CA THR A 31 17.03 -12.35 18.87
C THR A 31 15.59 -12.10 18.44
N LEU A 32 15.26 -12.24 17.16
CA LEU A 32 13.90 -12.04 16.68
C LEU A 32 13.03 -13.28 16.94
N SER A 33 13.58 -14.48 16.80
CA SER A 33 12.91 -15.74 17.19
C SER A 33 12.47 -15.75 18.66
N THR A 34 13.38 -15.41 19.57
CA THR A 34 13.10 -15.35 21.02
C THR A 34 12.04 -14.28 21.36
N LYS A 35 12.07 -13.13 20.68
CA LYS A 35 11.03 -12.09 20.83
C LYS A 35 9.65 -12.60 20.39
N ILE A 36 9.58 -13.31 19.26
CA ILE A 36 8.32 -13.90 18.76
C ILE A 36 7.79 -14.93 19.76
N LEU A 37 8.62 -15.87 20.22
CA LEU A 37 8.22 -16.87 21.21
C LEU A 37 7.72 -16.24 22.52
N ALA A 38 8.43 -15.22 23.03
CA ALA A 38 8.03 -14.51 24.24
C ALA A 38 6.73 -13.70 24.07
N ALA A 39 6.42 -13.23 22.86
CA ALA A 39 5.16 -12.56 22.55
C ALA A 39 3.99 -13.57 22.54
N LEU A 40 4.18 -14.69 21.85
CA LEU A 40 3.20 -15.79 21.78
C LEU A 40 2.88 -16.35 23.18
N GLU A 41 3.90 -16.55 24.02
CA GLU A 41 3.73 -17.05 25.38
C GLU A 41 2.94 -16.06 26.25
N ARG A 42 3.22 -14.75 26.13
CA ARG A 42 2.45 -13.70 26.84
C ARG A 42 0.97 -13.69 26.45
N ARG A 43 0.64 -14.01 25.19
CA ARG A 43 -0.75 -14.01 24.70
C ARG A 43 -1.54 -15.26 25.05
N LYS A 44 -0.88 -16.38 25.36
CA LYS A 44 -1.55 -17.67 25.64
C LYS A 44 -2.61 -17.55 26.73
N ARG A 45 -2.30 -16.90 27.85
CA ARG A 45 -3.23 -16.75 28.99
C ARG A 45 -4.43 -15.82 28.68
N PRO A 46 -4.25 -14.61 28.09
CA PRO A 46 -5.37 -13.81 27.59
C PRO A 46 -6.29 -14.57 26.62
N ILE A 47 -5.73 -15.29 25.65
CA ILE A 47 -6.48 -16.08 24.67
C ILE A 47 -7.31 -17.15 25.38
N GLN A 48 -6.70 -17.93 26.28
CA GLN A 48 -7.40 -18.97 27.04
C GLN A 48 -8.56 -18.38 27.87
N ASN A 49 -8.40 -17.20 28.46
CA ASN A 49 -9.48 -16.54 29.19
C ASN A 49 -10.63 -16.12 28.28
N ALA A 50 -10.33 -15.59 27.09
CA ALA A 50 -11.34 -15.23 26.10
C ALA A 50 -12.07 -16.46 25.55
N LEU A 51 -11.31 -17.54 25.32
CA LEU A 51 -11.79 -18.83 24.84
C LEU A 51 -12.75 -19.48 25.84
N ASN A 52 -12.37 -19.52 27.12
CA ASN A 52 -13.23 -20.01 28.20
C ASN A 52 -14.54 -19.23 28.27
N LYS A 53 -14.49 -17.89 28.20
CA LYS A 53 -15.70 -17.06 28.17
C LYS A 53 -16.60 -17.39 26.99
N PHE A 54 -16.02 -17.51 25.79
CA PHE A 54 -16.76 -17.86 24.59
C PHE A 54 -17.41 -19.25 24.72
N ASN A 55 -16.65 -20.27 25.10
CA ASN A 55 -17.14 -21.64 25.28
C ASN A 55 -18.27 -21.71 26.32
N THR A 56 -18.14 -21.01 27.46
CA THR A 56 -19.21 -20.93 28.46
C THR A 56 -20.46 -20.30 27.88
N TYR A 57 -20.35 -19.17 27.16
CA TYR A 57 -21.50 -18.54 26.54
C TYR A 57 -22.14 -19.39 25.45
N CYS A 58 -21.36 -20.14 24.66
CA CYS A 58 -21.88 -21.09 23.67
C CYS A 58 -22.66 -22.21 24.35
N LEU A 59 -22.09 -22.83 25.39
CA LEU A 59 -22.75 -23.91 26.13
C LEU A 59 -24.04 -23.43 26.81
N ASP A 60 -24.02 -22.28 27.47
CA ASP A 60 -25.19 -21.70 28.13
C ASP A 60 -26.32 -21.39 27.14
N TYR A 61 -25.97 -20.94 25.95
CA TYR A 61 -26.92 -20.68 24.88
C TYR A 61 -27.50 -21.98 24.31
N LEU A 62 -26.65 -22.96 23.97
CA LEU A 62 -27.09 -24.24 23.42
C LEU A 62 -28.01 -24.97 24.41
N LYS A 63 -27.67 -24.98 25.71
CA LYS A 63 -28.54 -25.54 26.75
C LYS A 63 -29.93 -24.90 26.80
N LYS A 64 -30.04 -23.60 26.51
CA LYS A 64 -31.31 -22.87 26.56
C LYS A 64 -32.17 -23.04 25.31
N ILE A 65 -31.54 -23.08 24.13
CA ILE A 65 -32.26 -23.01 22.85
C ILE A 65 -32.32 -24.36 22.12
N ALA A 66 -31.24 -25.14 22.15
CA ALA A 66 -31.11 -26.39 21.40
C ALA A 66 -30.32 -27.44 22.22
N PRO A 67 -30.88 -27.94 23.33
CA PRO A 67 -30.18 -28.86 24.23
C PRO A 67 -29.77 -30.17 23.57
N ASN A 68 -30.49 -30.60 22.53
CA ASN A 68 -30.18 -31.76 21.70
C ASN A 68 -28.93 -31.58 20.82
N GLN A 69 -28.49 -30.34 20.58
CA GLN A 69 -27.31 -30.05 19.76
C GLN A 69 -26.01 -29.95 20.57
N VAL A 70 -26.10 -29.96 21.91
CA VAL A 70 -24.93 -29.82 22.81
C VAL A 70 -23.90 -30.94 22.62
N SER A 71 -24.35 -32.15 22.28
CA SER A 71 -23.48 -33.32 22.10
C SER A 71 -22.85 -33.42 20.71
N LEU A 72 -23.18 -32.52 19.77
CA LEU A 72 -22.62 -32.57 18.42
C LEU A 72 -21.11 -32.26 18.43
N PRO A 73 -20.30 -32.90 17.57
CA PRO A 73 -18.87 -32.63 17.46
C PRO A 73 -18.55 -31.15 17.18
N GLU A 74 -19.36 -30.51 16.34
CA GLU A 74 -19.23 -29.09 15.96
C GLU A 74 -19.39 -28.12 17.14
N ASN A 75 -20.10 -28.54 18.19
CA ASN A 75 -20.41 -27.74 19.37
C ASN A 75 -19.49 -28.02 20.56
N GLN A 76 -18.43 -28.82 20.35
CA GLN A 76 -17.41 -29.05 21.35
C GLN A 76 -16.64 -27.76 21.66
N PRO A 77 -16.16 -27.58 22.90
CA PRO A 77 -15.46 -26.36 23.29
C PRO A 77 -14.19 -26.16 22.45
N LEU A 78 -14.03 -24.96 21.89
CA LEU A 78 -12.86 -24.61 21.11
C LEU A 78 -11.63 -24.66 22.02
N THR A 79 -10.60 -25.41 21.62
CA THR A 79 -9.32 -25.53 22.35
C THR A 79 -8.31 -24.54 21.81
N TYR A 80 -7.31 -24.15 22.63
CA TYR A 80 -6.28 -23.20 22.22
C TYR A 80 -5.52 -23.64 20.96
N GLN A 81 -5.24 -24.94 20.80
CA GLN A 81 -4.55 -25.49 19.63
C GLN A 81 -5.35 -25.25 18.35
N ILE A 82 -6.62 -25.68 18.34
CA ILE A 82 -7.56 -25.46 17.23
C ILE A 82 -7.68 -23.97 16.91
N PHE A 83 -7.81 -23.12 17.94
CA PHE A 83 -7.86 -21.67 17.77
C PHE A 83 -6.58 -21.10 17.14
N ALA A 84 -5.41 -21.56 17.60
CA ALA A 84 -4.12 -21.06 17.14
C ALA A 84 -3.81 -21.46 15.69
N ASN A 85 -4.38 -22.57 15.22
CA ASN A 85 -4.27 -23.03 13.82
C ASN A 85 -5.37 -22.43 12.92
N LEU A 86 -6.37 -21.75 13.49
CA LEU A 86 -7.52 -21.27 12.75
C LEU A 86 -7.14 -20.13 11.79
N SER A 87 -7.39 -20.32 10.49
CA SER A 87 -7.20 -19.27 9.49
C SER A 87 -8.12 -18.06 9.76
N LEU A 88 -7.65 -16.85 9.48
CA LEU A 88 -8.46 -15.63 9.56
C LEU A 88 -9.67 -15.66 8.60
N HIS A 89 -9.57 -16.43 7.52
CA HIS A 89 -10.65 -16.60 6.54
C HIS A 89 -11.56 -17.79 6.84
N HIS A 90 -11.32 -18.52 7.93
CA HIS A 90 -12.08 -19.71 8.28
C HIS A 90 -13.57 -19.39 8.46
N ALA A 91 -14.45 -20.32 8.04
CA ALA A 91 -15.91 -20.16 8.13
C ALA A 91 -16.40 -19.91 9.57
N PHE A 92 -15.64 -20.34 10.57
CA PHE A 92 -15.87 -20.00 11.98
C PHE A 92 -16.02 -18.48 12.19
N TRP A 93 -15.23 -17.63 11.52
CA TRP A 93 -15.30 -16.17 11.66
C TRP A 93 -16.42 -15.53 10.85
N GLN A 94 -16.91 -16.23 9.84
CA GLN A 94 -17.99 -15.79 8.97
C GLN A 94 -19.31 -16.12 9.68
N ASP A 95 -19.74 -15.22 10.56
CA ASP A 95 -20.91 -15.38 11.42
C ASP A 95 -22.24 -15.65 10.67
N VAL A 96 -22.44 -16.91 10.33
CA VAL A 96 -23.70 -17.46 9.83
C VAL A 96 -24.49 -18.15 10.94
N TYR A 97 -23.80 -18.72 11.93
CA TYR A 97 -24.44 -19.62 12.90
C TYR A 97 -25.05 -18.93 14.13
N LEU A 98 -24.77 -17.63 14.33
CA LEU A 98 -25.27 -16.89 15.49
C LEU A 98 -26.64 -16.25 15.27
N TYR A 99 -27.08 -16.17 14.01
CA TYR A 99 -28.44 -15.81 13.66
C TYR A 99 -29.15 -17.08 13.23
N HIS A 100 -30.30 -17.41 13.82
CA HIS A 100 -31.21 -18.46 13.33
C HIS A 100 -31.83 -18.13 11.95
N SER A 101 -31.14 -17.31 11.14
CA SER A 101 -31.55 -17.03 9.78
C SER A 101 -31.46 -18.32 9.00
N ARG A 102 -32.64 -18.89 8.70
CA ARG A 102 -32.77 -20.00 7.75
C ARG A 102 -32.82 -19.50 6.30
N ALA A 103 -32.49 -18.24 6.07
CA ALA A 103 -32.49 -17.67 4.74
C ALA A 103 -31.38 -18.32 3.88
N PRO A 104 -31.58 -18.46 2.56
CA PRO A 104 -30.61 -19.12 1.68
C PRO A 104 -29.21 -18.49 1.73
N TRP A 105 -29.10 -17.17 1.87
CA TRP A 105 -27.83 -16.46 2.01
C TRP A 105 -27.09 -16.76 3.32
N ALA A 106 -27.79 -17.22 4.35
CA ALA A 106 -27.17 -17.62 5.60
C ALA A 106 -26.66 -19.06 5.47
N LEU A 107 -27.49 -20.01 5.04
CA LEU A 107 -27.13 -21.43 5.07
C LEU A 107 -26.30 -21.92 3.87
N SER A 108 -26.62 -21.46 2.65
CA SER A 108 -26.00 -21.97 1.43
C SER A 108 -24.67 -21.27 1.13
N ASN A 109 -23.61 -22.07 1.00
CA ASN A 109 -22.28 -21.59 0.62
C ASN A 109 -22.27 -20.98 -0.79
N ASP A 110 -22.98 -21.60 -1.73
CA ASP A 110 -23.02 -21.14 -3.11
C ASP A 110 -23.76 -19.81 -3.26
N VAL A 111 -24.85 -19.62 -2.49
CA VAL A 111 -25.55 -18.32 -2.45
C VAL A 111 -24.64 -17.23 -1.90
N ARG A 112 -23.86 -17.51 -0.85
CA ARG A 112 -22.88 -16.54 -0.31
C ARG A 112 -21.78 -16.21 -1.30
N LYS A 113 -21.21 -17.22 -1.97
CA LYS A 113 -20.21 -17.02 -3.03
C LYS A 113 -20.78 -16.20 -4.18
N GLY A 114 -22.02 -16.45 -4.58
CA GLY A 114 -22.72 -15.66 -5.60
C GLY A 114 -22.88 -14.20 -5.19
N ILE A 115 -23.36 -13.94 -3.97
CA ILE A 115 -23.47 -12.57 -3.42
C ILE A 115 -22.11 -11.89 -3.38
N GLN A 116 -21.07 -12.57 -2.89
CA GLN A 116 -19.72 -12.03 -2.83
C GLN A 116 -19.17 -11.71 -4.23
N ALA A 117 -19.42 -12.57 -5.22
CA ALA A 117 -19.01 -12.31 -6.59
C ALA A 117 -19.68 -11.05 -7.17
N VAL A 118 -21.00 -10.89 -6.95
CA VAL A 118 -21.73 -9.68 -7.37
C VAL A 118 -21.18 -8.43 -6.70
N LEU A 119 -21.00 -8.45 -5.37
CA LEU A 119 -20.42 -7.32 -4.63
C LEU A 119 -19.00 -7.00 -5.09
N THR A 120 -18.20 -8.01 -5.43
CA THR A 120 -16.84 -7.82 -5.95
C THR A 120 -16.87 -7.12 -7.31
N ILE A 121 -17.80 -7.50 -8.20
CA ILE A 121 -17.99 -6.84 -9.51
C ILE A 121 -18.45 -5.39 -9.33
N GLU A 122 -19.41 -5.14 -8.44
CA GLU A 122 -19.87 -3.79 -8.13
C GLU A 122 -18.72 -2.93 -7.59
N ARG A 123 -17.92 -3.50 -6.69
CA ARG A 123 -16.73 -2.85 -6.13
C ARG A 123 -15.69 -2.53 -7.19
N THR A 124 -15.39 -3.46 -8.10
CA THR A 124 -14.42 -3.21 -9.18
C THR A 124 -14.90 -2.12 -10.13
N ASN A 125 -16.21 -2.04 -10.39
CA ASN A 125 -16.78 -0.96 -11.20
C ASN A 125 -16.65 0.41 -10.51
N GLU A 126 -16.89 0.47 -9.20
CA GLU A 126 -16.66 1.68 -8.39
C GLU A 126 -15.18 2.10 -8.42
N GLU A 127 -14.26 1.15 -8.24
CA GLU A 127 -12.82 1.41 -8.24
C GLU A 127 -12.32 1.95 -9.58
N VAL A 128 -12.81 1.42 -10.71
CA VAL A 128 -12.50 1.96 -12.05
C VAL A 128 -12.95 3.41 -12.18
N LEU A 129 -14.15 3.75 -11.69
CA LEU A 129 -14.64 5.14 -11.70
C LEU A 129 -13.80 6.06 -10.82
N LEU A 130 -13.36 5.59 -9.65
CA LEU A 130 -12.47 6.35 -8.76
C LEU A 130 -11.12 6.59 -9.42
N ILE A 131 -10.49 5.56 -9.99
CA ILE A 131 -9.21 5.68 -10.71
C ILE A 131 -9.34 6.68 -11.86
N LYS A 132 -10.45 6.62 -12.61
CA LYS A 132 -10.75 7.57 -13.68
C LYS A 132 -10.78 9.03 -13.18
N GLN A 133 -11.47 9.28 -12.07
CA GLN A 133 -11.55 10.62 -11.49
C GLN A 133 -10.21 11.11 -10.92
N GLU A 134 -9.48 10.24 -10.23
CA GLU A 134 -8.17 10.56 -9.66
C GLU A 134 -7.14 10.84 -10.77
N LEU A 135 -7.15 10.06 -11.86
CA LEU A 135 -6.30 10.32 -13.03
C LEU A 135 -6.59 11.71 -13.61
N THR A 136 -7.86 12.02 -13.87
CA THR A 136 -8.27 13.34 -14.39
C THR A 136 -7.85 14.48 -13.46
N SER A 137 -7.98 14.27 -12.14
CA SER A 137 -7.59 15.26 -11.13
C SER A 137 -6.08 15.46 -11.09
N ALA A 138 -5.29 14.39 -11.19
CA ALA A 138 -3.83 14.43 -11.20
C ALA A 138 -3.29 15.16 -12.44
N ILE A 139 -3.82 14.86 -13.63
CA ILE A 139 -3.40 15.54 -14.86
C ILE A 139 -3.88 16.99 -14.90
N SER A 140 -5.07 17.30 -14.37
CA SER A 140 -5.56 18.68 -14.22
C SER A 140 -4.65 19.49 -13.29
N TRP A 141 -4.26 18.91 -12.15
CA TRP A 141 -3.30 19.54 -11.24
C TRP A 141 -1.97 19.81 -11.91
N ALA A 142 -1.47 18.86 -12.71
CA ALA A 142 -0.18 19.04 -13.37
C ALA A 142 -0.21 20.14 -14.45
N VAL A 143 -1.32 20.27 -15.18
CA VAL A 143 -1.56 21.39 -16.12
C VAL A 143 -1.64 22.72 -15.37
N ASP A 144 -2.45 22.81 -14.31
CA ASP A 144 -2.61 24.04 -13.52
C ASP A 144 -1.28 24.47 -12.86
N LEU A 145 -0.53 23.53 -12.29
CA LEU A 145 0.78 23.82 -11.72
C LEU A 145 1.76 24.35 -12.78
N HIS A 146 1.75 23.76 -13.98
CA HIS A 146 2.59 24.26 -15.08
C HIS A 146 2.21 25.70 -15.44
N GLN A 147 0.92 25.99 -15.60
CA GLN A 147 0.44 27.33 -15.92
C GLN A 147 0.82 28.35 -14.83
N GLN A 148 0.68 27.98 -13.55
CA GLN A 148 1.04 28.84 -12.43
C GLN A 148 2.54 29.13 -12.40
N LEU A 149 3.39 28.12 -12.60
CA LEU A 149 4.85 28.32 -12.63
C LEU A 149 5.27 29.21 -13.80
N SER A 150 4.78 28.94 -15.01
CA SER A 150 5.09 29.73 -16.20
C SER A 150 4.64 31.19 -16.05
N ASN A 151 3.40 31.42 -15.60
CA ASN A 151 2.90 32.78 -15.34
C ASN A 151 3.76 33.53 -14.32
N ARG A 152 4.23 32.86 -13.26
CA ARG A 152 5.07 33.48 -12.23
C ARG A 152 6.44 33.86 -12.75
N VAL A 153 7.05 33.02 -13.58
CA VAL A 153 8.32 33.32 -14.25
C VAL A 153 8.14 34.53 -15.17
N ASP A 154 7.11 34.53 -16.02
CA ASP A 154 6.81 35.63 -16.95
C ASP A 154 6.55 36.95 -16.22
N CYS A 155 5.83 36.94 -15.09
CA CYS A 155 5.60 38.13 -14.28
C CYS A 155 6.90 38.72 -13.71
N ILE A 156 7.81 37.87 -13.22
CA ILE A 156 9.11 38.32 -12.67
C ILE A 156 9.98 38.90 -13.80
N GLU A 157 9.95 38.29 -14.99
CA GLU A 157 10.68 38.77 -16.16
C GLU A 157 10.15 40.12 -16.65
N GLN A 158 8.83 40.31 -16.74
CA GLN A 158 8.22 41.58 -17.13
C GLN A 158 8.55 42.72 -16.14
N GLN A 159 8.59 42.41 -14.84
CA GLN A 159 8.99 43.36 -13.80
C GLN A 159 10.49 43.73 -13.83
N ALA A 160 11.33 42.99 -14.57
CA ALA A 160 12.74 43.34 -14.76
C ALA A 160 12.94 44.43 -15.82
N TYR A 161 11.96 44.66 -16.70
CA TYR A 161 12.03 45.65 -17.79
C TYR A 161 11.36 46.99 -17.47
N GLU A 162 10.51 47.05 -16.44
CA GLU A 162 9.89 48.30 -15.99
C GLU A 162 10.91 49.16 -15.21
N PRO A 163 11.13 50.44 -15.59
CA PRO A 163 12.04 51.31 -14.87
C PRO A 163 11.52 51.58 -13.45
N ASP A 164 12.46 51.61 -12.52
CA ASP A 164 12.30 51.82 -11.07
C ASP A 164 11.58 53.15 -10.74
N ASP A 165 10.28 53.23 -10.98
CA ASP A 165 9.42 54.32 -10.52
C ASP A 165 8.39 53.77 -9.53
N LYS A 166 8.72 53.96 -8.25
CA LYS A 166 7.80 54.08 -7.10
C LYS A 166 6.64 53.10 -7.08
N THR A 167 6.91 51.85 -6.76
CA THR A 167 5.89 50.99 -6.13
C THR A 167 6.45 50.37 -4.85
N GLU A 168 6.46 51.18 -3.79
CA GLU A 168 6.51 50.67 -2.42
C GLU A 168 5.26 49.79 -2.20
N GLY A 169 5.36 48.48 -2.45
CA GLY A 169 4.22 47.60 -2.14
C GLY A 169 4.24 46.16 -2.63
N ASN A 170 4.99 45.80 -3.68
CA ASN A 170 4.88 44.44 -4.23
C ASN A 170 6.14 43.62 -3.91
N SER A 171 6.25 43.17 -2.66
CA SER A 171 7.26 42.16 -2.32
C SER A 171 6.99 40.90 -3.14
N ILE A 172 8.01 40.44 -3.85
CA ILE A 172 7.90 39.37 -4.86
C ILE A 172 7.66 38.01 -4.22
N THR A 173 8.02 37.90 -2.93
CA THR A 173 7.73 36.74 -2.09
C THR A 173 7.21 37.18 -0.73
N SER A 174 6.22 36.45 -0.22
CA SER A 174 5.79 36.57 1.19
C SER A 174 6.86 36.07 2.18
N VAL A 175 7.90 35.39 1.68
CA VAL A 175 8.99 34.82 2.49
C VAL A 175 10.03 35.89 2.80
N ASP A 176 10.42 35.99 4.06
CA ASP A 176 11.54 36.82 4.50
C ASP A 176 12.87 36.18 4.07
N LEU A 177 13.53 36.82 3.10
CA LEU A 177 14.83 36.42 2.57
C LEU A 177 15.97 37.26 3.19
N GLY A 178 15.72 37.93 4.32
CA GLY A 178 16.70 38.77 5.03
C GLY A 178 17.03 40.07 4.31
N ASP A 179 18.18 40.68 4.68
CA ASP A 179 18.72 41.95 4.16
C ASP A 179 19.33 41.80 2.75
N CYS A 180 18.64 41.11 1.84
CA CYS A 180 18.99 41.09 0.43
C CYS A 180 18.26 42.22 -0.33
N GLU A 181 18.95 42.82 -1.30
CA GLU A 181 18.33 43.75 -2.25
C GLU A 181 17.21 43.04 -3.04
N GLU A 182 16.12 43.73 -3.36
CA GLU A 182 14.96 43.15 -4.06
C GLU A 182 15.34 42.62 -5.46
N SER A 183 16.40 43.14 -6.07
CA SER A 183 17.00 42.64 -7.31
C SER A 183 17.62 41.24 -7.14
N VAL A 184 18.33 41.00 -6.03
CA VAL A 184 18.93 39.69 -5.70
C VAL A 184 17.85 38.68 -5.31
N LYS A 185 16.84 39.12 -4.54
CA LYS A 185 15.67 38.28 -4.20
C LYS A 185 14.93 37.82 -5.46
N ARG A 186 14.73 38.71 -6.43
CA ARG A 186 14.15 38.38 -7.76
C ARG A 186 14.91 37.28 -8.47
N LEU A 187 16.22 37.46 -8.64
CA LEU A 187 17.06 36.50 -9.37
C LEU A 187 17.03 35.12 -8.70
N LEU A 188 17.07 35.08 -7.37
CA LEU A 188 16.99 33.82 -6.63
C LEU A 188 15.63 33.12 -6.83
N VAL A 189 14.54 33.86 -6.71
CA VAL A 189 13.18 33.32 -6.86
C VAL A 189 12.94 32.86 -8.29
N GLN A 190 13.39 33.63 -9.28
CA GLN A 190 13.32 33.26 -10.69
C GLN A 190 14.09 31.97 -10.95
N TYR A 191 15.32 31.85 -10.46
CA TYR A 191 16.13 30.64 -10.60
C TYR A 191 15.44 29.41 -9.99
N VAL A 192 14.90 29.54 -8.78
CA VAL A 192 14.19 28.46 -8.09
C VAL A 192 12.93 28.05 -8.87
N LEU A 193 12.13 29.02 -9.35
CA LEU A 193 10.94 28.73 -10.14
C LEU A 193 11.27 28.08 -11.47
N GLN A 194 12.35 28.51 -12.14
CA GLN A 194 12.83 27.87 -13.38
C GLN A 194 13.32 26.44 -13.14
N ASP A 195 14.07 26.18 -12.06
CA ASP A 195 14.48 24.82 -11.67
C ASP A 195 13.26 23.92 -11.38
N HIS A 196 12.28 24.42 -10.62
CA HIS A 196 11.03 23.70 -10.37
C HIS A 196 10.24 23.45 -11.65
N LEU A 197 10.17 24.42 -12.56
CA LEU A 197 9.51 24.26 -13.85
C LEU A 197 10.22 23.21 -14.71
N SER A 198 11.55 23.18 -14.74
CA SER A 198 12.33 22.15 -15.45
C SER A 198 12.08 20.75 -14.87
N LYS A 199 12.06 20.61 -13.54
CA LYS A 199 11.72 19.34 -12.88
C LYS A 199 10.29 18.91 -13.18
N HIS A 200 9.34 19.84 -13.16
CA HIS A 200 7.94 19.57 -13.47
C HIS A 200 7.74 19.16 -14.94
N LYS A 201 8.40 19.85 -15.89
CA LYS A 201 8.40 19.46 -17.31
C LYS A 201 8.93 18.03 -17.51
N LYS A 202 10.01 17.67 -16.82
CA LYS A 202 10.54 16.30 -16.85
C LYS A 202 9.52 15.29 -16.32
N LEU A 203 8.91 15.57 -15.17
CA LEU A 203 7.88 14.71 -14.59
C LEU A 203 6.69 14.51 -15.54
N ILE A 204 6.26 15.57 -16.23
CA ILE A 204 5.19 15.52 -17.23
C ILE A 204 5.53 14.57 -18.38
N LEU A 205 6.76 14.65 -18.90
CA LEU A 205 7.23 13.78 -19.99
C LEU A 205 7.41 12.33 -19.52
N ASP A 206 7.94 12.13 -18.32
CA ASP A 206 8.12 10.79 -17.73
C ASP A 206 6.75 10.08 -17.59
N TRP A 207 5.68 10.81 -17.27
CA TRP A 207 4.33 10.26 -17.12
C TRP A 207 3.53 10.20 -18.43
N ALA A 208 4.02 10.78 -19.53
CA ALA A 208 3.23 10.99 -20.74
C ALA A 208 2.69 9.68 -21.35
N LEU A 209 3.52 8.64 -21.40
CA LEU A 209 3.14 7.33 -21.94
C LEU A 209 2.13 6.62 -21.04
N ASP A 210 2.43 6.51 -19.74
CA ASP A 210 1.57 5.84 -18.76
C ASP A 210 0.18 6.50 -18.71
N VAL A 211 0.14 7.84 -18.74
CA VAL A 211 -1.12 8.59 -18.76
C VAL A 211 -1.88 8.35 -20.06
N ALA A 212 -1.21 8.32 -21.21
CA ALA A 212 -1.87 8.07 -22.49
C ALA A 212 -2.47 6.65 -22.57
N GLU A 213 -1.75 5.64 -22.07
CA GLU A 213 -2.23 4.27 -21.99
C GLU A 213 -3.46 4.18 -21.07
N LEU A 214 -3.35 4.62 -19.81
CA LEU A 214 -4.46 4.60 -18.85
C LEU A 214 -5.66 5.43 -19.33
N TRP A 215 -5.42 6.57 -19.98
CA TRP A 215 -6.50 7.40 -20.52
C TRP A 215 -7.27 6.68 -21.63
N SER A 216 -6.58 5.97 -22.52
CA SER A 216 -7.20 5.21 -23.60
C SER A 216 -8.10 4.08 -23.06
N GLU A 217 -7.66 3.40 -21.99
CA GLU A 217 -8.44 2.34 -21.33
C GLU A 217 -9.67 2.88 -20.60
N LEU A 218 -9.58 4.06 -19.99
CA LEU A 218 -10.63 4.61 -19.11
C LEU A 218 -11.62 5.57 -19.80
N HIS A 219 -11.23 6.18 -20.92
CA HIS A 219 -12.00 7.22 -21.62
C HIS A 219 -12.30 6.90 -23.10
N GLU A 220 -12.09 5.67 -23.56
CA GLU A 220 -12.41 5.23 -24.93
C GLU A 220 -11.73 6.09 -26.03
N GLY A 221 -10.59 6.71 -25.71
CA GLY A 221 -9.74 7.42 -26.67
C GLY A 221 -10.07 8.91 -26.92
N ASP A 222 -10.91 9.55 -26.11
CA ASP A 222 -11.19 10.99 -26.25
C ASP A 222 -10.03 11.85 -25.71
N GLN A 223 -9.13 12.32 -26.57
CA GLN A 223 -7.97 13.15 -26.19
C GLN A 223 -8.32 14.64 -25.98
N THR A 224 -9.43 14.94 -25.31
CA THR A 224 -9.90 16.33 -25.12
C THR A 224 -9.19 17.09 -24.01
N HIS A 225 -8.44 16.41 -23.14
CA HIS A 225 -7.81 17.05 -21.98
C HIS A 225 -6.61 17.92 -22.37
N GLU A 226 -6.48 19.10 -21.76
CA GLU A 226 -5.40 20.09 -21.99
C GLU A 226 -3.98 19.54 -21.73
N TRP A 227 -3.91 18.41 -21.02
CA TRP A 227 -2.68 17.67 -20.75
C TRP A 227 -1.95 17.24 -22.03
N PHE A 228 -2.69 16.75 -23.03
CA PHE A 228 -2.06 16.25 -24.26
C PHE A 228 -1.39 17.38 -25.04
N ASN A 229 -2.06 18.54 -25.13
CA ASN A 229 -1.49 19.74 -25.74
C ASN A 229 -0.25 20.22 -24.97
N LEU A 230 -0.27 20.13 -23.63
CA LEU A 230 0.85 20.52 -22.78
C LEU A 230 2.08 19.61 -23.01
N VAL A 231 1.86 18.29 -23.10
CA VAL A 231 2.92 17.31 -23.37
C VAL A 231 3.58 17.59 -24.73
N GLU A 232 2.78 17.82 -25.78
CA GLU A 232 3.29 18.16 -27.12
C GLU A 232 4.10 19.46 -27.08
N LEU A 233 3.59 20.51 -26.44
CA LEU A 233 4.29 21.80 -26.29
C LEU A 233 5.65 21.64 -25.59
N ILE A 234 5.70 20.86 -24.51
CA ILE A 234 6.95 20.65 -23.75
C ILE A 234 7.94 19.81 -24.56
N ALA A 235 7.47 18.80 -25.28
CA ALA A 235 8.32 17.96 -26.12
C ALA A 235 8.97 18.78 -27.26
N ASP A 236 8.20 19.64 -27.92
CA ASP A 236 8.69 20.53 -28.98
C ASP A 236 9.75 21.51 -28.44
N GLN A 237 9.52 22.08 -27.25
CA GLN A 237 10.48 22.98 -26.59
C GLN A 237 11.82 22.28 -26.24
N GLN A 238 11.81 20.97 -25.93
CA GLN A 238 13.05 20.23 -25.65
C GLN A 238 13.83 19.89 -26.93
N LEU A 239 13.14 19.58 -28.02
CA LEU A 239 13.76 19.31 -29.32
C LEU A 239 14.49 20.54 -29.88
N GLU A 240 13.95 21.75 -29.69
CA GLU A 240 14.63 22.99 -30.10
C GLU A 240 15.91 23.26 -29.30
N VAL A 241 15.94 22.93 -28.00
CA VAL A 241 17.13 23.13 -27.15
C VAL A 241 18.24 22.13 -27.53
N ASP A 242 17.91 20.88 -27.85
CA ASP A 242 18.90 19.83 -28.16
C ASP A 242 19.58 20.02 -29.53
N VAL A 243 18.87 20.58 -30.52
CA VAL A 243 19.44 20.91 -31.85
C VAL A 243 20.46 22.06 -31.77
N THR A 244 20.33 22.98 -30.80
CA THR A 244 21.30 24.09 -30.64
C THR A 244 22.62 23.68 -30.00
N VAL A 245 22.69 22.50 -29.36
CA VAL A 245 23.90 22.00 -28.68
C VAL A 245 24.72 21.06 -29.59
N ALA A 246 24.15 20.57 -30.70
CA ALA A 246 24.77 19.58 -31.58
C ALA A 246 25.43 20.19 -32.84
N ALA A 247 26.73 20.53 -32.71
CA ALA A 247 27.83 20.44 -33.71
C ALA A 247 28.33 21.72 -34.46
N PRO A 248 29.63 21.77 -34.93
CA PRO A 248 30.87 21.20 -34.36
C PRO A 248 32.15 22.10 -34.49
N ASN A 249 33.20 21.81 -33.71
CA ASN A 249 34.64 21.71 -34.12
C ASN A 249 35.53 21.34 -32.92
N ILE A 250 36.04 20.10 -32.81
CA ILE A 250 37.26 19.49 -33.40
C ILE A 250 38.55 19.71 -32.57
N VAL A 251 38.92 18.62 -31.86
CA VAL A 251 40.23 17.92 -31.72
C VAL A 251 41.43 18.64 -31.07
N ARG A 252 41.94 18.05 -29.98
CA ARG A 252 43.32 17.50 -29.95
C ARG A 252 43.58 16.47 -28.84
N ASP A 253 44.28 15.43 -29.27
CA ASP A 253 44.67 14.19 -28.58
C ASP A 253 45.58 14.34 -27.35
N GLY A 254 45.57 13.29 -26.55
CA GLY A 254 46.60 12.94 -25.57
C GLY A 254 46.31 11.58 -24.95
N GLU A 255 46.78 10.51 -25.59
CA GLU A 255 46.97 9.18 -24.98
C GLU A 255 48.01 9.29 -23.84
N ASP A 256 47.76 8.65 -22.70
CA ASP A 256 48.61 7.56 -22.20
C ASP A 256 48.12 7.00 -20.85
N ASP A 257 47.96 5.67 -20.88
CA ASP A 257 48.36 4.66 -19.90
C ASP A 257 47.95 4.66 -18.40
N GLN A 258 47.38 3.51 -18.06
CA GLN A 258 47.72 2.60 -16.95
C GLN A 258 46.99 2.65 -15.59
N ASP A 259 46.69 1.41 -15.19
CA ASP A 259 46.57 0.86 -13.83
C ASP A 259 45.22 0.89 -13.10
N ASN A 260 44.52 -0.25 -13.24
CA ASN A 260 43.72 -0.87 -12.19
C ASN A 260 44.65 -1.26 -11.02
N PRO A 261 44.33 -0.95 -9.76
CA PRO A 261 43.90 -2.04 -8.88
C PRO A 261 42.91 -1.66 -7.76
N ASP A 262 42.37 -2.74 -7.18
CA ASP A 262 41.96 -2.89 -5.79
C ASP A 262 40.67 -2.25 -5.28
N TYR A 263 39.66 -3.12 -5.26
CA TYR A 263 38.64 -3.18 -4.20
C TYR A 263 39.29 -3.40 -2.83
N PRO A 264 38.90 -2.63 -1.80
CA PRO A 264 38.96 -3.09 -0.43
C PRO A 264 37.67 -3.86 -0.11
N ASP A 265 37.86 -5.17 -0.06
CA ASP A 265 37.14 -6.12 0.79
C ASP A 265 37.04 -5.60 2.24
N ASP A 266 35.80 -5.38 2.71
CA ASP A 266 35.47 -5.29 4.13
C ASP A 266 34.45 -6.39 4.49
N SER A 267 34.85 -7.64 4.29
CA SER A 267 34.32 -8.78 5.04
C SER A 267 35.25 -9.10 6.22
N ALA A 268 34.95 -8.55 7.41
CA ALA A 268 35.21 -9.23 8.68
C ALA A 268 34.61 -8.48 9.88
N ALA A 269 33.42 -8.89 10.29
CA ALA A 269 33.12 -9.00 11.73
C ALA A 269 32.15 -10.17 11.91
N ASP A 270 32.79 -11.32 12.07
CA ASP A 270 32.26 -12.61 12.46
C ASP A 270 31.39 -12.51 13.72
N GLY A 271 30.19 -13.05 13.57
CA GLY A 271 29.19 -13.18 14.61
C GLY A 271 28.09 -14.04 14.05
N ALA A 272 28.43 -15.29 13.71
CA ALA A 272 27.47 -16.35 13.41
C ALA A 272 26.58 -16.58 14.64
N GLY A 273 25.63 -15.66 14.85
CA GLY A 273 24.47 -15.92 15.67
C GLY A 273 23.69 -17.00 14.94
N GLU A 274 23.50 -18.13 15.61
CA GLU A 274 22.74 -19.28 15.13
C GLU A 274 21.46 -18.81 14.41
N GLU A 275 21.46 -18.83 13.09
CA GLU A 275 20.30 -18.41 12.31
C GLU A 275 19.23 -19.47 12.47
N VAL A 276 18.03 -19.08 12.90
CA VAL A 276 16.94 -20.01 13.07
C VAL A 276 16.11 -20.00 11.80
N GLU A 277 15.94 -21.16 11.17
CA GLU A 277 15.07 -21.31 10.03
C GLU A 277 13.62 -21.00 10.42
N ALA A 278 13.01 -20.02 9.75
CA ALA A 278 11.64 -19.61 10.01
C ALA A 278 10.64 -20.77 9.81
N ALA A 279 10.94 -21.69 8.88
CA ALA A 279 10.15 -22.90 8.64
C ALA A 279 10.17 -23.87 9.84
N GLN A 280 11.32 -24.04 10.51
CA GLN A 280 11.44 -24.90 11.67
C GLN A 280 10.66 -24.34 12.87
N LEU A 281 10.72 -23.03 13.10
CA LEU A 281 9.92 -22.36 14.13
C LEU A 281 8.42 -22.41 13.83
N MET A 282 8.02 -22.25 12.56
CA MET A 282 6.63 -22.42 12.14
C MET A 282 6.12 -23.84 12.41
N GLY A 283 6.93 -24.86 12.11
CA GLY A 283 6.62 -26.25 12.43
C GLY A 283 6.44 -26.49 13.93
N MET A 284 7.20 -25.82 14.79
CA MET A 284 7.01 -25.89 16.26
C MET A 284 5.74 -25.19 16.75
N LEU A 285 5.21 -24.24 15.98
CA LEU A 285 4.05 -23.42 16.34
C LEU A 285 2.74 -23.93 15.74
N HIS A 286 2.82 -24.80 14.72
CA HIS A 286 1.72 -25.61 14.24
C HIS A 286 1.61 -26.85 15.12
N PHE A 287 0.44 -27.01 15.74
CA PHE A 287 0.13 -28.25 16.45
C PHE A 287 -0.48 -29.21 15.43
N ASP A 288 0.09 -30.40 15.28
CA ASP A 288 -0.48 -31.45 14.43
C ASP A 288 -1.92 -31.72 14.87
N ASP A 289 -2.86 -31.52 13.94
CA ASP A 289 -4.28 -31.76 14.16
C ASP A 289 -4.60 -33.23 13.82
N ASP A 290 -4.89 -34.03 14.84
CA ASP A 290 -5.91 -35.08 14.72
C ASP A 290 -7.31 -34.41 14.73
N ALA A 291 -7.59 -33.58 13.73
CA ALA A 291 -8.91 -32.97 13.56
C ALA A 291 -9.84 -33.95 12.83
N PRO A 292 -11.07 -34.17 13.33
CA PRO A 292 -12.09 -34.89 12.57
C PRO A 292 -12.46 -34.07 11.32
N ASP A 293 -12.57 -34.76 10.20
CA ASP A 293 -12.98 -34.22 8.91
C ASP A 293 -14.39 -33.63 9.00
N TYR A 294 -14.50 -32.30 8.85
CA TYR A 294 -15.78 -31.59 8.77
C TYR A 294 -16.18 -31.29 7.31
N THR A 295 -15.57 -31.97 6.32
CA THR A 295 -15.85 -31.71 4.90
C THR A 295 -16.83 -32.67 4.24
N ASP A 296 -17.23 -33.76 4.90
CA ASP A 296 -18.20 -34.69 4.31
C ASP A 296 -19.61 -34.54 4.89
N ASN A 297 -20.37 -33.62 4.30
CA ASN A 297 -21.83 -33.66 4.31
C ASN A 297 -22.31 -33.88 2.87
N ASN A 298 -21.86 -34.97 2.25
CA ASN A 298 -22.58 -35.62 1.17
C ASN A 298 -23.27 -36.85 1.75
N ASP A 299 -24.48 -36.69 2.29
CA ASP A 299 -25.41 -37.81 2.40
C ASP A 299 -26.87 -37.35 2.36
N THR A 300 -27.47 -37.65 1.20
CA THR A 300 -28.85 -38.15 0.98
C THR A 300 -29.98 -37.58 1.83
N MET A 301 -30.76 -36.69 1.21
CA MET A 301 -32.19 -36.52 1.53
C MET A 301 -33.01 -37.39 0.58
N GLU A 302 -33.49 -38.53 1.09
CA GLU A 302 -34.88 -38.99 0.85
C GLU A 302 -35.80 -38.30 1.86
#